data_AF-A0A1G2FXX4-F1
#
_entry.id   AF-A0A1G2FXX4-F1
#
_cell.length_a   1.000
_cell.length_b   1.000
_cell.length_c   1.000
_cell.angle_alpha   90.00
_cell.angle_beta   90.00
_cell.angle_gamma   90.00
#
_symmetry.space_group_name_H-M   'P 1'
#
loop_
_entity.id
_entity.type
_entity.pdbx_description
1 polymer ?
#
loop_
_entity_poly.entity_id
_entity_poly.type
_entity_poly.pdbx_seq_one_letter_code
_entity_poly.pdbx_strand_id
1 'polypeptide(L)'
;MKTNNKEIILLVLFIFSGWIFWVLLYQFFLSPEAYSPRIYVPAIAFLLFAVLYGLSITLVGERNVWLFGWFLISAGSMFMAPSSVQSIWAVLLFLGGYFSSLRVKTALLSSIGKTFYLAIRKGYPWMLTALSLLIAATFIGVRPEKTASVETLFPEEFFVGLLRKSDNIIAKRIPEFNTDISFSEYVMNIAESESHIDITKLSQNEKVQLVLEAEKQIENRFDIDIDTEKTLGELLYIGGTAKFSERIGRISAGSSVNYLPYLTVIGIFIVLRTFFFPIGILVLFMIVIIIRLLLHYNIAKLENIEYTVQYPTLSS
;
A
#
# COMPACT_ATOMS: atom_id res chain seq x y z
N MET A 1 -33.73 -23.46 12.06
CA MET A 1 -33.23 -22.08 12.18
C MET A 1 -33.49 -21.38 10.86
N LYS A 2 -34.33 -20.33 10.82
CA LYS A 2 -34.64 -19.62 9.57
C LYS A 2 -33.71 -18.42 9.45
N THR A 3 -32.63 -18.56 8.69
CA THR A 3 -31.83 -17.42 8.25
C THR A 3 -32.74 -16.47 7.46
N ASN A 4 -32.78 -15.20 7.84
CA ASN A 4 -33.66 -14.22 7.21
C ASN A 4 -33.16 -13.91 5.79
N ASN A 5 -34.05 -13.86 4.79
CA ASN A 5 -33.69 -13.60 3.38
C ASN A 5 -32.84 -12.32 3.23
N LYS A 6 -33.05 -11.31 4.07
CA LYS A 6 -32.27 -10.06 4.06
C LYS A 6 -30.79 -10.28 4.41
N GLU A 7 -30.50 -11.16 5.37
CA GLU A 7 -29.13 -11.50 5.76
C GLU A 7 -28.42 -12.28 4.66
N ILE A 8 -29.14 -13.18 3.99
CA ILE A 8 -28.62 -13.94 2.86
C ILE A 8 -28.26 -12.99 1.71
N ILE A 9 -29.14 -12.06 1.34
CA ILE A 9 -28.88 -11.06 0.29
C ILE A 9 -27.63 -10.23 0.63
N LEU A 10 -27.54 -9.75 1.87
CA LEU A 10 -26.38 -8.97 2.32
C LEU A 10 -25.08 -9.79 2.26
N LEU A 11 -25.12 -11.06 2.65
CA LEU A 11 -23.97 -11.97 2.59
C LEU A 11 -23.54 -12.23 1.13
N VAL A 12 -24.49 -12.44 0.22
CA VAL A 12 -24.21 -12.62 -1.21
C VAL A 12 -23.58 -11.36 -1.80
N LEU A 13 -24.13 -10.18 -1.51
CA LEU A 13 -23.55 -8.91 -1.95
C LEU A 13 -22.13 -8.72 -1.40
N PHE A 14 -21.92 -9.06 -0.13
CA PHE A 14 -20.61 -9.00 0.51
C PHE A 14 -19.60 -9.93 -0.18
N ILE A 15 -19.94 -11.21 -0.39
CA ILE A 15 -19.08 -12.17 -1.09
C ILE A 15 -18.77 -11.68 -2.50
N PHE A 16 -19.80 -11.27 -3.25
CA PHE A 16 -19.65 -10.81 -4.63
C PHE A 16 -18.76 -9.56 -4.72
N SER A 17 -18.92 -8.60 -3.80
CA SER A 17 -18.06 -7.41 -3.74
C SER A 17 -16.61 -7.75 -3.42
N GLY A 18 -16.36 -8.73 -2.55
CA GLY A 18 -15.02 -9.21 -2.25
C GLY A 18 -14.37 -9.90 -3.45
N TRP A 19 -15.13 -10.68 -4.22
CA TRP A 19 -14.66 -11.29 -5.46
C TRP A 19 -14.36 -10.27 -6.55
N ILE A 20 -15.24 -9.28 -6.76
CA ILE A 20 -14.98 -8.16 -7.68
C ILE A 20 -13.71 -7.42 -7.29
N PHE A 21 -13.54 -7.12 -5.99
CA PHE A 21 -12.33 -6.49 -5.48
C PHE A 21 -11.08 -7.30 -5.83
N TRP A 22 -11.08 -8.61 -5.60
CA TRP A 22 -9.94 -9.47 -5.93
C TRP A 22 -9.61 -9.50 -7.43
N VAL A 23 -10.63 -9.61 -8.29
CA VAL A 23 -10.45 -9.61 -9.75
C VAL A 23 -9.85 -8.28 -10.23
N LEU A 24 -10.40 -7.16 -9.77
CA LEU A 24 -9.92 -5.83 -10.17
C LEU A 24 -8.51 -5.53 -9.64
N LEU A 25 -8.21 -5.97 -8.42
CA LEU A 25 -6.87 -5.86 -7.86
C LEU A 25 -5.86 -6.70 -8.64
N TYR A 26 -6.23 -7.92 -9.02
CA TYR A 26 -5.37 -8.80 -9.83
C TYR A 26 -5.09 -8.18 -11.21
N GLN A 27 -6.12 -7.67 -11.89
CA GLN A 27 -5.95 -6.97 -13.18
C GLN A 27 -5.04 -5.75 -13.04
N PHE A 28 -5.19 -4.98 -11.96
CA PHE A 28 -4.31 -3.85 -11.67
C PHE A 28 -2.85 -4.29 -11.50
N PHE A 29 -2.59 -5.39 -10.80
CA PHE A 29 -1.23 -5.91 -10.65
C PHE A 29 -0.62 -6.45 -11.94
N LEU A 30 -1.43 -6.98 -12.87
CA LEU A 30 -0.92 -7.39 -14.18
C LEU A 30 -0.48 -6.20 -15.04
N SER A 31 -1.20 -5.07 -14.98
CA SER A 31 -0.92 -3.87 -15.79
C SER A 31 -1.07 -2.57 -14.97
N PRO A 32 -0.10 -2.25 -14.09
CA PRO A 32 -0.05 -1.00 -13.34
C PRO A 32 0.59 0.05 -14.24
N GLU A 33 -0.25 0.74 -15.00
CA GLU A 33 0.09 2.03 -15.56
C GLU A 33 -0.11 3.07 -14.44
N ALA A 34 0.97 3.65 -13.94
CA ALA A 34 0.99 4.50 -12.73
C ALA A 34 0.05 5.73 -12.80
N TYR A 35 -0.36 6.13 -14.02
CA TYR A 35 -1.22 7.29 -14.28
C TYR A 35 -2.53 6.93 -14.99
N SER A 36 -2.90 5.64 -15.03
CA SER A 36 -4.15 5.22 -15.66
C SER A 36 -5.33 5.39 -14.68
N PRO A 37 -6.51 5.88 -15.13
CA PRO A 37 -7.74 5.90 -14.33
C PRO A 37 -8.09 4.54 -13.70
N ARG A 38 -7.49 3.47 -14.22
CA ARG A 38 -7.55 2.10 -13.69
C ARG A 38 -7.09 1.96 -12.24
N ILE A 39 -6.28 2.87 -11.68
CA ILE A 39 -5.88 2.81 -10.26
C ILE A 39 -7.06 3.10 -9.30
N TYR A 40 -8.03 3.91 -9.73
CA TYR A 40 -9.19 4.26 -8.90
C TYR A 40 -10.20 3.12 -8.83
N VAL A 41 -10.24 2.25 -9.83
CA VAL A 41 -11.19 1.13 -9.93
C VAL A 41 -11.06 0.13 -8.76
N PRO A 42 -9.88 -0.45 -8.46
CA PRO A 42 -9.72 -1.33 -7.31
C PRO A 42 -9.91 -0.59 -5.97
N ALA A 43 -9.61 0.71 -5.90
CA ALA A 43 -9.85 1.52 -4.70
C ALA A 43 -11.36 1.71 -4.42
N ILE A 44 -12.17 1.97 -5.45
CA ILE A 44 -13.63 2.05 -5.34
C ILE A 44 -14.22 0.68 -4.99
N ALA A 45 -13.74 -0.39 -5.62
CA ALA A 45 -14.16 -1.75 -5.28
C ALA A 45 -13.82 -2.13 -3.83
N PHE A 46 -12.62 -1.76 -3.36
CA PHE A 46 -12.22 -1.90 -1.97
C PHE A 46 -13.14 -1.15 -1.02
N LEU A 47 -13.50 0.10 -1.36
CA LEU A 47 -14.39 0.91 -0.54
C LEU A 47 -15.76 0.24 -0.38
N LEU A 48 -16.36 -0.23 -1.50
CA LEU A 48 -17.63 -0.94 -1.49
C LEU A 48 -17.55 -2.22 -0.66
N PHE A 49 -16.50 -3.01 -0.88
CA PHE A 49 -16.24 -4.24 -0.12
C PHE A 49 -16.11 -3.97 1.38
N ALA A 50 -15.36 -2.94 1.78
CA ALA A 50 -15.20 -2.57 3.17
C ALA A 50 -16.55 -2.15 3.78
N VAL A 51 -17.32 -1.28 3.13
CA VAL A 51 -18.66 -0.91 3.62
C VAL A 51 -19.55 -2.14 3.83
N LEU A 52 -19.59 -3.07 2.85
CA LEU A 52 -20.35 -4.31 2.95
C LEU A 52 -19.80 -5.27 4.02
N TYR A 53 -18.50 -5.28 4.25
CA TYR A 53 -17.88 -5.99 5.38
C TYR A 53 -18.43 -5.48 6.71
N GLY A 54 -18.46 -4.15 6.90
CA GLY A 54 -18.94 -3.53 8.15
C GLY A 54 -20.44 -3.71 8.38
N LEU A 55 -21.24 -3.68 7.30
CA LEU A 55 -22.67 -3.98 7.37
C LEU A 55 -22.92 -5.46 7.65
N SER A 56 -22.25 -6.37 6.93
CA SER A 56 -22.46 -7.82 7.08
C SER A 56 -22.04 -8.33 8.46
N ILE A 57 -20.90 -7.88 9.00
CA ILE A 57 -20.42 -8.33 10.31
C ILE A 57 -21.36 -7.92 11.46
N THR A 58 -22.10 -6.84 11.24
CA THR A 58 -23.08 -6.29 12.17
C THR A 58 -24.44 -6.96 12.03
N LEU A 59 -24.97 -7.00 10.81
CA LEU A 59 -26.37 -7.34 10.54
C LEU A 59 -26.61 -8.83 10.35
N VAL A 60 -25.58 -9.62 10.01
CA VAL A 60 -25.70 -11.08 9.94
C VAL A 60 -25.63 -11.63 11.37
N GLY A 61 -26.78 -12.06 11.89
CA GLY A 61 -26.91 -12.49 13.28
C GLY A 61 -26.05 -13.72 13.57
N GLU A 62 -26.15 -14.73 12.71
CA GLU A 62 -25.41 -15.99 12.85
C GLU A 62 -23.92 -15.82 12.50
N ARG A 63 -23.05 -15.96 13.50
CA ARG A 63 -21.58 -15.85 13.31
C ARG A 63 -21.05 -16.87 12.30
N ASN A 64 -21.53 -18.11 12.34
CA ASN A 64 -21.03 -19.17 11.46
C ASN A 64 -21.35 -18.90 9.98
N VAL A 65 -22.54 -18.35 9.69
CA VAL A 65 -22.94 -17.93 8.35
C VAL A 65 -22.04 -16.81 7.83
N TRP A 66 -21.77 -15.80 8.67
CA TRP A 66 -20.85 -14.72 8.29
C TRP A 66 -19.42 -15.23 8.06
N LEU A 67 -18.93 -16.12 8.94
CA LEU A 67 -17.59 -16.71 8.80
C LEU A 67 -17.45 -17.55 7.54
N PHE A 68 -18.50 -18.26 7.13
CA PHE A 68 -18.52 -18.96 5.86
C PHE A 68 -18.38 -18.00 4.67
N GLY A 69 -19.11 -16.88 4.67
CA GLY A 69 -18.93 -15.84 3.65
C GLY A 69 -17.52 -15.25 3.64
N TRP A 70 -16.95 -14.98 4.83
CA TRP A 70 -15.57 -14.49 4.94
C TRP A 70 -14.52 -15.51 4.45
N PHE A 71 -14.75 -16.80 4.71
CA PHE A 71 -13.94 -17.88 4.17
C PHE A 71 -13.95 -17.87 2.64
N LEU A 72 -15.13 -17.72 2.00
CA LEU A 72 -15.23 -17.65 0.55
C LEU A 72 -14.50 -16.45 -0.06
N ILE A 73 -14.52 -15.29 0.60
CA ILE A 73 -13.75 -14.11 0.17
C ILE A 73 -12.24 -14.35 0.34
N SER A 74 -11.84 -14.97 1.44
CA SER A 74 -10.42 -15.28 1.71
C SER A 74 -9.89 -16.30 0.70
N ALA A 75 -10.65 -17.35 0.42
CA ALA A 75 -10.34 -18.34 -0.62
C ALA A 75 -10.33 -17.72 -2.02
N GLY A 76 -11.18 -16.72 -2.28
CA GLY A 76 -11.17 -15.94 -3.53
C GLY A 76 -9.79 -15.40 -3.91
N SER A 77 -9.00 -14.96 -2.92
CA SER A 77 -7.64 -14.46 -3.14
C SER A 77 -6.67 -15.52 -3.68
N MET A 78 -6.92 -16.80 -3.43
CA MET A 78 -6.07 -17.92 -3.86
C MET A 78 -6.24 -18.21 -5.35
N PHE A 79 -7.43 -17.99 -5.90
CA PHE A 79 -7.69 -18.18 -7.33
C PHE A 79 -6.98 -17.16 -8.22
N MET A 80 -6.68 -15.97 -7.67
CA MET A 80 -6.03 -14.90 -8.42
C MET A 80 -4.50 -15.07 -8.46
N ALA A 81 -3.88 -15.59 -7.42
CA ALA A 81 -2.44 -15.83 -7.36
C ALA A 81 -2.15 -17.20 -6.74
N PRO A 82 -2.26 -18.30 -7.52
CA PRO A 82 -2.10 -19.66 -7.00
C PRO A 82 -0.64 -19.91 -6.61
N SER A 83 -0.30 -19.64 -5.36
CA SER A 83 1.00 -19.94 -4.76
C SER A 83 0.82 -20.43 -3.32
N SER A 84 1.76 -21.26 -2.84
CA SER A 84 1.77 -21.73 -1.44
C SER A 84 1.84 -20.57 -0.44
N VAL A 85 2.56 -19.50 -0.81
CA VAL A 85 2.65 -18.26 -0.04
C VAL A 85 1.28 -17.59 0.06
N GLN A 86 0.55 -17.47 -1.06
CA GLN A 86 -0.80 -16.88 -1.06
C GLN A 86 -1.77 -17.65 -0.16
N SER A 87 -1.69 -18.97 -0.11
CA SER A 87 -2.51 -19.80 0.78
C SER A 87 -2.31 -19.44 2.25
N ILE A 88 -1.06 -19.22 2.69
CA ILE A 88 -0.74 -18.80 4.07
C ILE A 88 -1.38 -17.44 4.36
N TRP A 89 -1.27 -16.48 3.43
CA TRP A 89 -1.86 -15.16 3.61
C TRP A 89 -3.38 -15.17 3.57
N ALA A 90 -4.00 -16.04 2.78
CA ALA A 90 -5.45 -16.23 2.78
C ALA A 90 -5.96 -16.77 4.13
N VAL A 91 -5.21 -17.69 4.75
CA VAL A 91 -5.49 -18.16 6.12
C VAL A 91 -5.36 -17.01 7.12
N LEU A 92 -4.33 -16.16 7.00
CA LEU A 92 -4.17 -14.99 7.86
C LEU A 92 -5.29 -13.96 7.66
N LEU A 93 -5.78 -13.77 6.43
CA LEU A 93 -6.97 -12.95 6.17
C LEU A 93 -8.21 -13.52 6.85
N PHE A 94 -8.41 -14.85 6.75
CA PHE A 94 -9.50 -15.52 7.43
C PHE A 94 -9.44 -15.28 8.95
N LEU A 95 -8.26 -15.51 9.56
CA LEU A 95 -8.03 -15.27 10.99
C LEU A 95 -8.25 -13.80 11.37
N GLY A 96 -7.77 -12.85 10.55
CA GLY A 96 -7.95 -11.42 10.76
C GLY A 96 -9.44 -11.03 10.80
N GLY A 97 -10.25 -11.56 9.88
CA GLY A 97 -11.70 -11.35 9.92
C GLY A 97 -12.40 -12.10 11.05
N TYR A 98 -11.92 -13.29 11.42
CA TYR A 98 -12.41 -14.01 12.61
C TYR A 98 -12.23 -13.18 13.88
N PHE A 99 -11.01 -12.68 14.14
CA PHE A 99 -10.71 -11.82 15.29
C PHE A 99 -11.49 -10.52 15.25
N SER A 100 -11.61 -9.89 14.07
CA SER A 100 -12.46 -8.71 13.89
C SER A 100 -13.92 -9.01 14.28
N SER A 101 -14.48 -10.14 13.83
CA SER A 101 -15.85 -10.53 14.16
C SER A 101 -16.08 -10.74 15.65
N LEU A 102 -15.12 -11.36 16.34
CA LEU A 102 -15.17 -11.51 17.79
C LEU A 102 -15.18 -10.14 18.47
N ARG A 103 -14.29 -9.23 18.06
CA ARG A 103 -14.19 -7.89 18.64
C ARG A 103 -15.45 -7.06 18.41
N VAL A 104 -16.01 -7.09 17.19
CA VAL A 104 -17.23 -6.34 16.86
C VAL A 104 -18.44 -6.93 17.58
N LYS A 105 -18.69 -8.25 17.47
CA LYS A 105 -19.87 -8.87 18.09
C LYS A 105 -19.85 -8.77 19.61
N THR A 106 -18.70 -9.00 20.25
CA THR A 106 -18.59 -8.79 21.72
C THR A 106 -18.78 -7.33 22.10
N ALA A 107 -18.31 -6.38 21.28
CA ALA A 107 -18.53 -4.95 21.55
C ALA A 107 -20.00 -4.53 21.37
N LEU A 108 -20.73 -5.12 20.41
CA LEU A 108 -22.17 -4.90 20.22
C LEU A 108 -23.00 -5.50 21.37
N LEU A 109 -22.63 -6.70 21.85
CA LEU A 109 -23.33 -7.35 22.96
C LEU A 109 -23.09 -6.67 24.31
N SER A 110 -21.87 -6.17 24.55
CA SER A 110 -21.49 -5.54 25.83
C SER A 110 -21.92 -4.08 25.97
N SER A 111 -22.57 -3.49 24.96
CA SER A 111 -22.88 -2.07 24.96
C SER A 111 -24.32 -1.77 25.37
N ILE A 112 -24.54 -1.58 26.67
CA ILE A 112 -25.61 -0.70 27.15
C ILE A 112 -25.15 0.74 26.79
N GLY A 113 -25.57 1.23 25.62
CA GLY A 113 -25.41 2.65 25.23
C GLY A 113 -24.11 3.07 24.51
N LYS A 114 -23.21 2.16 24.10
CA LYS A 114 -22.06 2.57 23.23
C LYS A 114 -22.48 2.63 21.78
N THR A 115 -22.10 3.72 21.10
CA THR A 115 -22.40 3.97 19.70
C THR A 115 -21.82 2.85 18.83
N PHE A 116 -22.66 2.29 17.96
CA PHE A 116 -22.32 1.34 16.91
C PHE A 116 -20.95 1.55 16.24
N TYR A 117 -20.60 2.82 15.99
CA TYR A 117 -19.28 3.27 15.52
C TYR A 117 -18.09 2.70 16.31
N LEU A 118 -18.16 2.69 17.65
CA LEU A 118 -17.10 2.21 18.54
C LEU A 118 -16.92 0.70 18.46
N ALA A 119 -17.99 -0.05 18.18
CA ALA A 119 -17.91 -1.49 17.99
C ALA A 119 -17.16 -1.84 16.71
N ILE A 120 -17.51 -1.21 15.59
CA ILE A 120 -16.83 -1.44 14.31
C ILE A 120 -15.36 -1.00 14.37
N ARG A 121 -15.07 0.16 14.97
CA ARG A 121 -13.70 0.68 15.10
C ARG A 121 -12.74 -0.29 15.81
N LYS A 122 -13.24 -1.19 16.66
CA LYS A 122 -12.42 -2.21 17.35
C LYS A 122 -12.04 -3.39 16.46
N GLY A 123 -12.88 -3.76 15.49
CA GLY A 123 -12.63 -4.91 14.61
C GLY A 123 -11.88 -4.54 13.33
N TYR A 124 -12.25 -3.41 12.71
CA TYR A 124 -11.72 -2.97 11.42
C TYR A 124 -10.19 -2.98 11.28
N PRO A 125 -9.41 -2.49 12.27
CA PRO A 125 -7.96 -2.49 12.15
C PRO A 125 -7.35 -3.88 11.93
N TRP A 126 -7.96 -4.93 12.49
CA TRP A 126 -7.50 -6.31 12.30
C TRP A 126 -7.71 -6.79 10.86
N MET A 127 -8.90 -6.53 10.31
CA MET A 127 -9.21 -6.84 8.91
C MET A 127 -8.31 -6.07 7.96
N LEU A 128 -8.16 -4.75 8.15
CA LEU A 128 -7.31 -3.91 7.31
C LEU A 128 -5.85 -4.35 7.34
N THR A 129 -5.33 -4.70 8.52
CA THR A 129 -3.94 -5.17 8.66
C THR A 129 -3.72 -6.48 7.91
N ALA A 130 -4.63 -7.46 8.08
CA ALA A 130 -4.53 -8.75 7.41
C ALA A 130 -4.67 -8.59 5.88
N LEU A 131 -5.55 -7.68 5.44
CA LEU A 131 -5.73 -7.38 4.03
C LEU A 131 -4.51 -6.67 3.43
N SER A 132 -3.91 -5.68 4.10
CA SER A 132 -2.69 -5.01 3.64
C SER A 132 -1.54 -6.00 3.46
N LEU A 133 -1.38 -6.94 4.39
CA LEU A 133 -0.37 -8.00 4.28
C LEU A 133 -0.62 -8.90 3.07
N LEU A 134 -1.86 -9.36 2.89
CA LEU A 134 -2.23 -10.22 1.77
C LEU A 134 -2.03 -9.50 0.43
N ILE A 135 -2.46 -8.24 0.29
CA ILE A 135 -2.26 -7.44 -0.93
C ILE A 135 -0.77 -7.29 -1.23
N ALA A 136 0.05 -6.97 -0.21
CA ALA A 136 1.49 -6.85 -0.37
C ALA A 136 2.14 -8.17 -0.81
N ALA A 137 1.70 -9.30 -0.25
CA ALA A 137 2.18 -10.62 -0.66
C ALA A 137 1.70 -11.03 -2.07
N THR A 138 0.45 -10.70 -2.42
CA THR A 138 -0.11 -10.96 -3.76
C THR A 138 0.68 -10.19 -4.82
N PHE A 139 1.07 -8.94 -4.54
CA PHE A 139 1.90 -8.15 -5.45
C PHE A 139 3.21 -8.88 -5.80
N ILE A 140 3.85 -9.50 -4.80
CA ILE A 140 5.07 -10.29 -5.04
C ILE A 140 4.79 -11.57 -5.82
N GLY A 141 3.73 -12.29 -5.46
CA GLY A 141 3.35 -13.52 -6.16
C GLY A 141 3.06 -13.30 -7.64
N VAL A 142 2.50 -12.13 -8.00
CA VAL A 142 2.15 -11.78 -9.39
C VAL A 142 3.36 -11.19 -10.16
N ARG A 143 4.33 -10.56 -9.47
CA ARG A 143 5.48 -9.89 -10.11
C ARG A 143 6.83 -10.25 -9.49
N PRO A 144 7.23 -11.53 -9.49
CA PRO A 144 8.49 -11.96 -8.86
C PRO A 144 9.72 -11.26 -9.49
N GLU A 145 9.73 -11.07 -10.81
CA GLU A 145 10.86 -10.48 -11.55
C GLU A 145 11.06 -8.99 -11.25
N LYS A 146 9.98 -8.23 -11.04
CA LYS A 146 10.08 -6.80 -10.72
C LYS A 146 10.42 -6.57 -9.25
N THR A 147 10.17 -7.51 -8.35
CA THR A 147 10.37 -7.32 -6.91
C THR A 147 11.82 -7.41 -6.41
N ALA A 148 12.77 -7.77 -7.28
CA ALA A 148 14.16 -7.96 -6.89
C ALA A 148 15.08 -6.74 -7.12
N SER A 149 14.62 -5.68 -7.80
CA SER A 149 15.45 -4.49 -8.04
C SER A 149 15.11 -3.34 -7.07
N VAL A 150 16.14 -2.60 -6.69
CA VAL A 150 16.04 -1.37 -5.88
C VAL A 150 15.14 -0.34 -6.58
N GLU A 151 15.13 -0.36 -7.91
CA GLU A 151 14.32 0.53 -8.75
C GLU A 151 12.82 0.37 -8.52
N THR A 152 12.37 -0.83 -8.15
CA THR A 152 10.94 -1.07 -7.83
C THR A 152 10.57 -0.54 -6.45
N LEU A 153 11.52 -0.52 -5.51
CA LEU A 153 11.32 0.07 -4.18
C LEU A 153 11.35 1.60 -4.23
N PHE A 154 12.22 2.14 -5.08
CA PHE A 154 12.38 3.57 -5.29
C PHE A 154 12.33 3.85 -6.79
N PRO A 155 11.13 4.07 -7.36
CA PRO A 155 11.02 4.49 -8.76
C PRO A 155 11.76 5.80 -8.99
N GLU A 156 12.40 5.92 -10.15
CA GLU A 156 13.15 7.12 -10.54
C GLU A 156 12.31 8.39 -10.39
N GLU A 157 11.09 8.41 -10.93
CA GLU A 157 10.16 9.55 -10.83
C GLU A 157 9.93 9.99 -9.37
N PHE A 158 9.83 9.03 -8.44
CA PHE A 158 9.65 9.31 -7.02
C PHE A 158 10.93 9.90 -6.41
N PHE A 159 12.09 9.32 -6.73
CA PHE A 159 13.37 9.79 -6.24
C PHE A 159 13.71 11.19 -6.75
N VAL A 160 13.61 11.41 -8.06
CA VAL A 160 13.80 12.71 -8.72
C VAL A 160 12.79 13.72 -8.18
N GLY A 161 11.52 13.32 -8.00
CA GLY A 161 10.51 14.18 -7.39
C GLY A 161 10.79 14.58 -5.94
N LEU A 162 11.45 13.72 -5.15
CA LEU A 162 11.94 14.05 -3.81
C LEU A 162 13.16 14.96 -3.87
N LEU A 163 14.12 14.68 -4.77
CA LEU A 163 15.31 15.50 -4.96
C LEU A 163 14.93 16.93 -5.32
N ARG A 164 14.01 17.12 -6.27
CA ARG A 164 13.53 18.44 -6.69
C ARG A 164 12.96 19.26 -5.51
N LYS A 165 12.29 18.62 -4.55
CA LYS A 165 11.79 19.29 -3.33
C LYS A 165 12.90 19.69 -2.36
N SER A 166 14.07 19.07 -2.49
CA SER A 166 15.26 19.28 -1.67
C SER A 166 16.38 20.05 -2.37
N ASP A 167 16.20 20.51 -3.62
CA ASP A 167 17.21 21.23 -4.41
C ASP A 167 17.87 22.35 -3.62
N ASN A 168 17.07 23.22 -2.99
CA ASN A 168 17.56 24.34 -2.17
C ASN A 168 18.41 23.92 -0.97
N ILE A 169 18.27 22.68 -0.49
CA ILE A 169 19.08 22.12 0.61
C ILE A 169 20.36 21.52 0.04
N ILE A 170 20.28 20.81 -1.08
CA ILE A 170 21.43 20.20 -1.76
C ILE A 170 22.35 21.29 -2.31
N ALA A 171 21.79 22.33 -2.91
CA ALA A 171 22.50 23.48 -3.47
C ALA A 171 23.40 24.22 -2.45
N LYS A 172 23.11 24.09 -1.15
CA LYS A 172 23.96 24.65 -0.07
C LYS A 172 25.29 23.90 0.11
N ARG A 173 25.38 22.66 -0.39
CA ARG A 173 26.57 21.80 -0.30
C ARG A 173 27.19 21.50 -1.66
N ILE A 174 26.37 21.51 -2.71
CA ILE A 174 26.78 21.30 -4.10
C ILE A 174 26.37 22.58 -4.85
N PRO A 175 27.31 23.50 -5.15
CA PRO A 175 27.00 24.76 -5.85
C PRO A 175 26.29 24.50 -7.17
N GLU A 176 25.41 25.40 -7.60
CA GLU A 176 24.68 25.32 -8.89
C GLU A 176 23.88 24.01 -9.10
N PHE A 177 23.65 23.20 -8.06
CA PHE A 177 22.87 21.98 -8.17
C PHE A 177 21.40 22.27 -8.48
N ASN A 178 20.91 21.66 -9.55
CA ASN A 178 19.49 21.63 -9.91
C ASN A 178 19.15 20.21 -10.41
N THR A 179 18.03 19.65 -9.97
CA THR A 179 17.64 18.29 -10.38
C THR A 179 17.41 18.17 -11.89
N ASP A 180 17.01 19.26 -12.56
CA ASP A 180 16.52 19.26 -13.94
C ASP A 180 17.57 19.64 -15.00
N ILE A 181 18.75 20.11 -14.58
CA ILE A 181 19.85 20.44 -15.52
C ILE A 181 20.60 19.17 -15.92
N SER A 182 21.09 19.14 -17.16
CA SER A 182 21.96 18.06 -17.62
C SER A 182 23.31 18.12 -16.92
N PHE A 183 24.02 16.99 -16.88
CA PHE A 183 25.38 16.97 -16.36
C PHE A 183 26.32 17.90 -17.12
N SER A 184 26.20 17.95 -18.45
CA SER A 184 26.97 18.86 -19.30
C SER A 184 26.72 20.33 -18.96
N GLU A 185 25.47 20.72 -18.74
CA GLU A 185 25.09 22.09 -18.34
C GLU A 185 25.62 22.42 -16.93
N TYR A 186 25.54 21.46 -16.00
CA TYR A 186 26.09 21.62 -14.65
C TYR A 186 27.60 21.86 -14.64
N VAL A 187 28.37 21.08 -15.42
CA VAL A 187 29.83 21.24 -15.52
C VAL A 187 30.19 22.64 -16.05
N MET A 188 29.42 23.15 -17.01
CA MET A 188 29.60 24.51 -17.50
C MET A 188 29.28 25.54 -16.41
N ASN A 189 28.14 25.45 -15.73
CA ASN A 189 27.77 26.41 -14.69
C ASN A 189 28.78 26.45 -13.52
N ILE A 190 29.35 25.30 -13.15
CA ILE A 190 30.44 25.21 -12.16
C ILE A 190 31.73 25.86 -12.69
N ALA A 191 32.11 25.62 -13.95
CA ALA A 191 33.32 26.20 -14.53
C ALA A 191 33.26 27.74 -14.62
N GLU A 192 32.07 28.29 -14.89
CA GLU A 192 31.83 29.74 -14.91
C GLU A 192 31.89 30.34 -13.50
N SER A 193 31.21 29.71 -12.54
CA SER A 193 31.06 30.21 -11.17
C SER A 193 32.31 30.03 -10.30
N GLU A 194 32.96 28.86 -10.34
CA GLU A 194 34.09 28.54 -9.47
C GLU A 194 35.44 28.86 -10.11
N SER A 195 35.60 28.61 -11.42
CA SER A 195 36.90 28.77 -12.10
C SER A 195 37.05 30.11 -12.83
N HIS A 196 36.00 30.95 -12.84
CA HIS A 196 35.97 32.25 -13.53
C HIS A 196 36.33 32.14 -15.02
N ILE A 197 36.09 30.97 -15.61
CA ILE A 197 36.34 30.71 -17.03
C ILE A 197 35.17 31.31 -17.79
N ASP A 198 35.45 32.25 -18.68
CA ASP A 198 34.42 32.85 -19.54
C ASP A 198 34.03 31.85 -20.64
N ILE A 199 32.95 31.11 -20.39
CA ILE A 199 32.46 30.03 -21.26
C ILE A 199 32.02 30.54 -22.63
N THR A 200 31.70 31.84 -22.75
CA THR A 200 31.35 32.44 -24.03
C THR A 200 32.54 32.56 -24.98
N LYS A 201 33.77 32.50 -24.45
CA LYS A 201 35.02 32.58 -25.21
C LYS A 201 35.61 31.22 -25.59
N LEU A 202 35.10 30.13 -25.02
CA LEU A 202 35.55 28.78 -25.34
C LEU A 202 34.98 28.32 -26.70
N SER A 203 35.84 27.70 -27.50
CA SER A 203 35.41 26.99 -28.71
C SER A 203 34.55 25.76 -28.36
N GLN A 204 33.72 25.31 -29.30
CA GLN A 204 32.86 24.15 -29.08
C GLN A 204 33.66 22.88 -28.73
N ASN A 205 34.85 22.72 -29.28
CA ASN A 205 35.73 21.59 -28.99
C ASN A 205 36.29 21.64 -27.56
N GLU A 206 36.63 22.82 -27.05
CA GLU A 206 37.10 22.99 -25.67
C GLU A 206 35.98 22.71 -24.65
N LYS A 207 34.75 23.12 -24.97
CA LYS A 207 33.58 22.79 -24.14
C LYS A 207 33.35 21.28 -24.06
N VAL A 208 33.41 20.59 -25.19
CA VAL A 208 33.27 19.12 -25.23
C VAL A 208 34.39 18.42 -24.44
N GLN A 209 35.64 18.90 -24.55
CA GLN A 209 36.76 18.33 -23.80
C GLN A 209 36.61 18.51 -22.28
N LEU A 210 36.14 19.67 -21.82
CA LEU A 210 35.88 19.92 -20.41
C LEU A 210 34.83 18.96 -19.84
N VAL A 211 33.72 18.73 -20.57
CA VAL A 211 32.68 17.79 -20.14
C VAL A 211 33.21 16.36 -20.11
N LEU A 212 33.92 15.92 -21.15
CA LEU A 212 34.50 14.57 -21.22
C LEU A 212 35.55 14.32 -20.11
N GLU A 213 36.32 15.34 -19.74
CA GLU A 213 37.29 15.23 -18.65
C GLU A 213 36.58 15.14 -17.29
N ALA A 214 35.53 15.94 -17.07
CA ALA A 214 34.70 15.86 -15.87
C ALA A 214 33.97 14.51 -15.76
N GLU A 215 33.43 14.00 -16.86
CA GLU A 215 32.82 12.66 -16.98
C GLU A 215 33.81 11.60 -16.51
N LYS A 216 34.97 11.49 -17.16
CA LYS A 216 36.02 10.52 -16.80
C LYS A 216 36.45 10.61 -15.33
N GLN A 217 36.51 11.81 -14.75
CA GLN A 217 36.87 11.97 -13.34
C GLN A 217 35.81 11.37 -12.42
N ILE A 218 34.52 11.56 -12.72
CA ILE A 218 33.43 11.02 -11.91
C ILE A 218 33.29 9.51 -12.14
N GLU A 219 33.39 9.03 -13.38
CA GLU A 219 33.38 7.59 -13.69
C GLU A 219 34.46 6.85 -12.90
N ASN A 220 35.71 7.35 -12.94
CA ASN A 220 36.82 6.74 -12.20
C ASN A 220 36.62 6.79 -10.68
N ARG A 221 35.95 7.82 -10.15
CA ARG A 221 35.76 8.00 -8.71
C ARG A 221 34.63 7.16 -8.14
N PHE A 222 33.57 6.96 -8.92
CA PHE A 222 32.35 6.32 -8.45
C PHE A 222 32.09 4.95 -9.08
N ASP A 223 32.85 4.56 -10.10
CA ASP A 223 32.74 3.31 -10.86
C ASP A 223 31.35 3.16 -11.50
N ILE A 224 30.90 4.23 -12.16
CA ILE A 224 29.60 4.34 -12.84
C ILE A 224 29.83 4.88 -14.25
N ASP A 225 29.06 4.37 -15.22
CA ASP A 225 29.00 4.88 -16.59
C ASP A 225 28.07 6.10 -16.63
N ILE A 226 28.56 7.25 -17.10
CA ILE A 226 27.83 8.53 -17.03
C ILE A 226 27.42 8.97 -18.41
N ASP A 227 26.11 9.05 -18.63
CA ASP A 227 25.55 9.69 -19.81
C ASP A 227 25.42 11.21 -19.57
N THR A 228 26.16 12.00 -20.34
CA THR A 228 26.25 13.46 -20.18
C THR A 228 24.98 14.22 -20.58
N GLU A 229 24.06 13.55 -21.29
CA GLU A 229 22.74 14.08 -21.64
C GLU A 229 21.71 13.89 -20.53
N LYS A 230 21.97 13.00 -19.56
CA LYS A 230 21.08 12.77 -18.43
C LYS A 230 21.07 13.92 -17.44
N THR A 231 19.93 14.08 -16.79
CA THR A 231 19.77 15.09 -15.74
C THR A 231 20.58 14.70 -14.49
N LEU A 232 20.96 15.69 -13.68
CA LEU A 232 21.64 15.40 -12.40
C LEU A 232 20.77 14.54 -11.47
N GLY A 233 19.45 14.70 -11.51
CA GLY A 233 18.51 13.87 -10.78
C GLY A 233 18.61 12.39 -11.18
N GLU A 234 18.65 12.11 -12.48
CA GLU A 234 18.81 10.77 -13.05
C GLU A 234 20.18 10.16 -12.70
N LEU A 235 21.27 10.94 -12.81
CA LEU A 235 22.60 10.44 -12.47
C LEU A 235 22.75 10.13 -10.99
N LEU A 236 22.20 10.97 -10.11
CA LEU A 236 22.16 10.68 -8.67
C LEU A 236 21.30 9.45 -8.35
N TYR A 237 20.23 9.24 -9.10
CA TYR A 237 19.41 8.03 -8.97
C TYR A 237 20.18 6.77 -9.37
N ILE A 238 20.83 6.78 -10.54
CA ILE A 238 21.62 5.66 -11.04
C ILE A 238 22.79 5.36 -10.08
N GLY A 239 23.57 6.38 -9.71
CA GLY A 239 24.68 6.20 -8.77
C GLY A 239 24.22 5.77 -7.37
N GLY A 240 23.10 6.32 -6.89
CA GLY A 240 22.51 5.99 -5.60
C GLY A 240 21.99 4.55 -5.54
N THR A 241 21.27 4.11 -6.57
CA THR A 241 20.74 2.74 -6.66
C THR A 241 21.86 1.73 -6.87
N ALA A 242 22.87 2.03 -7.68
CA ALA A 242 24.05 1.19 -7.87
C ALA A 242 24.84 1.01 -6.56
N LYS A 243 25.16 2.09 -5.84
CA LYS A 243 25.87 2.01 -4.54
C LYS A 243 25.03 1.34 -3.46
N PHE A 244 23.73 1.55 -3.44
CA PHE A 244 22.83 0.89 -2.51
C PHE A 244 22.74 -0.62 -2.79
N SER A 245 22.64 -1.00 -4.07
CA SER A 245 22.67 -2.39 -4.53
C SER A 245 24.01 -3.05 -4.19
N GLU A 246 25.14 -2.37 -4.42
CA GLU A 246 26.48 -2.83 -4.05
C GLU A 246 26.59 -3.05 -2.52
N ARG A 247 26.07 -2.12 -1.72
CA ARG A 247 26.15 -2.19 -0.25
C ARG A 247 25.26 -3.27 0.33
N ILE A 248 24.04 -3.43 -0.20
CA ILE A 248 23.17 -4.57 0.14
C ILE A 248 23.80 -5.88 -0.34
N GLY A 249 24.34 -5.90 -1.56
CA GLY A 249 25.03 -7.06 -2.14
C GLY A 249 26.25 -7.50 -1.33
N ARG A 250 27.03 -6.56 -0.77
CA ARG A 250 28.16 -6.86 0.14
C ARG A 250 27.72 -7.39 1.49
N ILE A 251 26.61 -6.92 2.05
CA ILE A 251 26.00 -7.51 3.25
C ILE A 251 25.47 -8.93 2.94
N SER A 252 25.07 -9.17 1.69
CA SER A 252 24.52 -10.43 1.18
C SER A 252 25.53 -11.39 0.54
N ALA A 253 26.84 -11.05 0.49
CA ALA A 253 27.88 -11.89 -0.11
C ALA A 253 28.08 -13.24 0.63
N GLY A 254 27.45 -13.41 1.79
CA GLY A 254 27.17 -14.71 2.40
C GLY A 254 25.72 -15.15 2.16
N SER A 255 25.42 -15.70 0.98
CA SER A 255 24.28 -16.61 0.78
C SER A 255 22.83 -16.05 0.89
N SER A 256 22.48 -14.86 0.38
CA SER A 256 21.09 -14.63 -0.10
C SER A 256 20.80 -13.27 -0.73
N VAL A 257 20.42 -13.30 -2.01
CA VAL A 257 19.57 -12.28 -2.67
C VAL A 257 18.10 -12.36 -2.16
N ASN A 258 17.82 -13.20 -1.15
CA ASN A 258 16.48 -13.58 -0.71
C ASN A 258 15.75 -12.55 0.17
N TYR A 259 16.35 -11.43 0.60
CA TYR A 259 15.70 -10.50 1.54
C TYR A 259 14.94 -9.34 0.89
N LEU A 260 15.29 -8.96 -0.34
CA LEU A 260 14.66 -7.84 -1.06
C LEU A 260 13.14 -8.02 -1.26
N PRO A 261 12.63 -9.23 -1.59
CA PRO A 261 11.19 -9.45 -1.65
C PRO A 261 10.52 -9.18 -0.30
N TYR A 262 11.09 -9.63 0.82
CA TYR A 262 10.50 -9.39 2.15
C TYR A 262 10.50 -7.91 2.54
N LEU A 263 11.59 -7.17 2.24
CA LEU A 263 11.62 -5.72 2.44
C LEU A 263 10.56 -5.01 1.59
N THR A 264 10.33 -5.49 0.36
CA THR A 264 9.27 -4.99 -0.51
C THR A 264 7.87 -5.26 0.05
N VAL A 265 7.59 -6.47 0.58
CA VAL A 265 6.33 -6.74 1.29
C VAL A 265 6.13 -5.76 2.43
N ILE A 266 7.17 -5.58 3.26
CA ILE A 266 7.10 -4.71 4.44
C ILE A 266 6.85 -3.26 4.02
N GLY A 267 7.55 -2.77 3.00
CA GLY A 267 7.36 -1.42 2.45
C GLY A 267 5.94 -1.20 1.94
N ILE A 268 5.45 -2.09 1.06
CA ILE A 268 4.08 -2.04 0.53
C ILE A 268 3.06 -2.13 1.66
N PHE A 269 3.28 -3.02 2.63
CA PHE A 269 2.41 -3.15 3.81
C PHE A 269 2.31 -1.85 4.61
N ILE A 270 3.44 -1.20 4.91
CA ILE A 270 3.46 0.07 5.66
C ILE A 270 2.72 1.16 4.89
N VAL A 271 2.95 1.25 3.58
CA VAL A 271 2.28 2.20 2.68
C VAL A 271 0.78 1.95 2.69
N LEU A 272 0.34 0.72 2.40
CA LEU A 272 -1.08 0.34 2.40
C LEU A 272 -1.73 0.58 3.76
N ARG A 273 -1.06 0.25 4.86
CA ARG A 273 -1.58 0.47 6.21
C ARG A 273 -1.77 1.96 6.51
N THR A 274 -0.84 2.80 6.07
CA THR A 274 -0.93 4.25 6.21
C THR A 274 -2.08 4.82 5.37
N PHE A 275 -2.26 4.34 4.13
CA PHE A 275 -3.37 4.74 3.26
C PHE A 275 -4.73 4.20 3.72
N PHE A 276 -4.78 3.01 4.31
CA PHE A 276 -6.02 2.41 4.80
C PHE A 276 -6.56 3.10 6.05
N PHE A 277 -5.74 3.87 6.78
CA PHE A 277 -6.20 4.64 7.93
C PHE A 277 -7.27 5.68 7.57
N PRO A 278 -7.03 6.67 6.67
CA PRO A 278 -8.06 7.62 6.27
C PRO A 278 -9.24 6.95 5.56
N ILE A 279 -9.00 5.90 4.76
CA ILE A 279 -10.08 5.14 4.10
C ILE A 279 -10.96 4.45 5.15
N GLY A 280 -10.37 3.89 6.21
CA GLY A 280 -11.11 3.28 7.31
C GLY A 280 -12.05 4.25 8.00
N ILE A 281 -11.63 5.52 8.18
CA ILE A 281 -12.51 6.58 8.71
C ILE A 281 -13.68 6.86 7.76
N LEU A 282 -13.41 6.96 6.46
CA LEU A 282 -14.44 7.19 5.45
C LEU A 282 -15.45 6.03 5.40
N VAL A 283 -14.96 4.78 5.45
CA VAL A 283 -15.81 3.59 5.50
C VAL A 283 -16.69 3.59 6.75
N LEU A 284 -16.14 3.90 7.92
CA LEU A 284 -16.92 4.01 9.15
C LEU A 284 -18.03 5.06 9.02
N PHE A 285 -17.74 6.22 8.43
CA PHE A 285 -18.72 7.27 8.20
C PHE A 285 -19.85 6.80 7.27
N MET A 286 -19.50 6.13 6.16
CA MET A 286 -20.46 5.55 5.21
C MET A 286 -21.38 4.53 5.87
N ILE A 287 -20.83 3.63 6.70
CA ILE A 287 -21.65 2.62 7.39
C ILE A 287 -22.62 3.28 8.38
N VAL A 288 -22.17 4.30 9.13
CA VAL A 288 -23.02 5.05 10.05
C VAL A 288 -24.17 5.73 9.29
N ILE A 289 -23.88 6.35 8.14
CA ILE A 289 -24.92 6.95 7.27
C ILE A 289 -25.92 5.88 6.83
N ILE A 290 -25.44 4.75 6.28
CA ILE A 290 -26.29 3.69 5.76
C ILE A 290 -27.19 3.14 6.88
N ILE A 291 -26.66 2.90 8.07
CA ILE A 291 -27.49 2.42 9.18
C ILE A 291 -28.50 3.45 9.65
N ARG A 292 -28.13 4.73 9.71
CA ARG A 292 -29.10 5.80 10.00
C ARG A 292 -30.22 5.84 8.98
N LEU A 293 -29.92 5.67 7.70
CA LEU A 293 -30.91 5.57 6.64
C LEU A 293 -31.80 4.32 6.82
N LEU A 294 -31.22 3.15 7.07
CA LEU A 294 -31.97 1.91 7.30
C LEU A 294 -32.92 2.01 8.50
N LEU A 295 -32.51 2.70 9.57
CA LEU A 295 -33.36 2.99 10.73
C LEU A 295 -34.44 4.02 10.39
N HIS A 296 -34.10 5.10 9.69
CA HIS A 296 -35.04 6.14 9.28
C HIS A 296 -36.17 5.60 8.38
N TYR A 297 -35.84 4.68 7.46
CA TYR A 297 -36.81 4.02 6.59
C TYR A 297 -37.47 2.78 7.21
N ASN A 298 -37.29 2.50 8.51
CA ASN A 298 -37.83 1.32 9.21
C ASN A 298 -37.48 -0.04 8.57
N ILE A 299 -36.39 -0.10 7.79
CA ILE A 299 -35.90 -1.35 7.18
C ILE A 299 -35.21 -2.22 8.25
N ALA A 300 -34.56 -1.57 9.22
CA ALA A 300 -33.94 -2.15 10.40
C ALA A 300 -34.62 -1.65 11.68
N LYS A 301 -34.64 -2.48 12.74
CA LYS A 301 -35.13 -2.11 14.07
C LYS A 301 -34.04 -2.35 15.10
N LEU A 302 -33.97 -1.50 16.12
CA LEU A 302 -33.14 -1.73 17.29
C LEU A 302 -33.88 -2.74 18.18
N GLU A 303 -33.30 -3.90 18.38
CA GLU A 303 -33.82 -4.91 19.30
C GLU A 303 -33.18 -4.69 20.67
N ASN A 304 -33.99 -4.37 21.67
CA ASN A 304 -33.54 -4.30 23.06
C ASN A 304 -33.50 -5.72 23.61
N ILE A 305 -32.29 -6.25 23.80
CA ILE A 305 -32.10 -7.54 24.47
C ILE A 305 -32.09 -7.26 25.98
N GLU A 306 -33.17 -7.60 26.68
CA GLU A 306 -33.20 -7.59 28.15
C GLU A 306 -32.37 -8.78 28.66
N TYR A 307 -31.29 -8.50 29.37
CA TYR A 307 -30.50 -9.53 30.05
C TYR A 307 -31.15 -9.86 31.40
N THR A 308 -31.78 -11.03 31.52
CA THR A 308 -32.21 -11.55 32.83
C THR A 308 -30.98 -12.06 33.57
N VAL A 309 -30.44 -11.26 34.48
CA VAL A 309 -29.35 -11.68 35.37
C VAL A 309 -29.96 -12.61 36.43
N GLN A 310 -29.80 -13.93 36.27
CA GLN A 310 -30.09 -14.87 37.35
C GLN A 310 -29.00 -14.74 38.41
N TYR A 311 -29.34 -14.10 39.54
CA TYR A 311 -28.48 -14.13 40.71
C TYR A 311 -28.49 -15.55 41.29
N PRO A 312 -27.31 -16.17 41.55
CA PRO A 312 -27.27 -17.41 42.29
C PRO A 312 -27.86 -17.16 43.69
N THR A 313 -28.99 -17.81 43.98
CA THR A 313 -29.53 -17.86 45.34
C THR A 313 -28.52 -18.57 46.22
N LEU A 314 -27.90 -17.82 47.14
CA LEU A 314 -27.12 -18.40 48.22
C LEU A 314 -28.07 -19.28 49.05
N SER A 315 -27.95 -20.59 48.91
CA SER A 315 -28.59 -21.56 49.79
C SER A 315 -27.97 -21.39 51.18
N SER A 316 -28.77 -20.88 52.12
CA SER A 316 -28.48 -20.82 53.56
C SER A 316 -28.37 -22.20 54.18
#